data_AF-A0AAW1SU60-F1
#
_entry.id   AF-A0AAW1SU60-F1
#
_cell.length_a   1.000
_cell.length_b   1.000
_cell.length_c   1.000
_cell.angle_alpha   90.00
_cell.angle_beta   90.00
_cell.angle_gamma   90.00
#
_symmetry.space_group_name_H-M   'P 1'
#
loop_
_entity.id
_entity.type
_entity.pdbx_description
1 polymer ?
#
loop_
_entity_poly.entity_id
_entity_poly.type
_entity_poly.pdbx_seq_one_letter_code
_entity_poly.pdbx_strand_id
1 'polypeptide(L)'
;ADGEESAIAQQMPADLLDVLGGKCFYKAEDWWRYEVCYNKHVKQFHSEGETTVDEYSLGQFDEAATNLNDIKANPAGVTGPSKFVSSHYTGGEQCDLVDGHRSSEVIYSCAGPGVPDQMLSVKEVSTCSYLLHIATQHLCKHPKLNNAPSELRTIMCLPKTKQRSNGAQNTGSSEHVSSTNLRDPPHQSAYVSSSASQASHKALLDELKDSGLLEAYDIAVGLLENAHSTHIDNAGDDHDELYT
;
A
#
# COMPACT_ATOMS: atom_id res chain seq x y z
N ALA A 1 31.67 24.19 2.29
CA ALA A 1 30.61 24.24 3.31
C ALA A 1 29.96 22.86 3.36
N ASP A 2 30.81 21.83 3.46
CA ASP A 2 30.52 20.51 2.88
C ASP A 2 30.28 19.45 3.97
N GLY A 3 30.25 19.88 5.23
CA GLY A 3 30.03 19.02 6.39
C GLY A 3 28.56 18.82 6.75
N GLU A 4 27.66 19.71 6.31
CA GLU A 4 26.23 19.64 6.66
C GLU A 4 25.48 18.65 5.77
N GLU A 5 25.87 18.55 4.48
CA GLU A 5 25.21 17.66 3.51
C GLU A 5 25.54 16.18 3.73
N SER A 6 26.74 15.88 4.25
CA SER A 6 27.14 14.51 4.62
C SER A 6 26.46 14.03 5.91
N ALA A 7 26.03 14.92 6.81
CA ALA A 7 25.37 14.55 8.06
C ALA A 7 23.89 14.20 7.86
N ILE A 8 23.23 14.80 6.86
CA ILE A 8 21.81 14.54 6.54
C ILE A 8 21.63 13.15 5.90
N ALA A 9 22.63 12.64 5.19
CA ALA A 9 22.61 11.29 4.61
C ALA A 9 22.76 10.14 5.63
N GLN A 10 22.96 10.46 6.92
CA GLN A 10 23.27 9.49 7.97
C GLN A 10 22.19 9.35 9.06
N GLN A 11 21.13 10.17 9.03
CA GLN A 11 20.06 10.05 10.04
C GLN A 11 19.28 8.77 9.82
N MET A 12 19.16 7.94 10.85
CA MET A 12 18.38 6.72 10.76
C MET A 12 16.88 7.07 10.72
N PRO A 13 16.04 6.33 9.96
CA PRO A 13 14.61 6.61 9.93
C PRO A 13 13.96 6.55 11.33
N ALA A 14 14.44 5.69 12.23
CA ALA A 14 13.98 5.64 13.61
C ALA A 14 14.18 7.00 14.33
N ASP A 15 15.38 7.58 14.27
CA ASP A 15 15.70 8.87 14.90
C ASP A 15 14.82 10.01 14.37
N LEU A 16 14.47 9.96 13.08
CA LEU A 16 13.57 10.94 12.46
C LEU A 16 12.13 10.83 12.96
N LEU A 17 11.72 9.67 13.47
CA LEU A 17 10.38 9.41 13.99
C LEU A 17 10.28 9.63 15.50
N ASP A 18 11.37 9.80 16.24
CA ASP A 18 11.35 10.07 17.69
C ASP A 18 10.51 11.29 18.08
N VAL A 19 10.44 12.30 17.20
CA VAL A 19 9.59 13.49 17.36
C VAL A 19 8.09 13.18 17.35
N LEU A 20 7.68 11.97 16.95
CA LEU A 20 6.32 11.47 17.07
C LEU A 20 6.04 10.87 18.46
N GLY A 21 7.04 10.78 19.33
CA GLY A 21 6.89 10.31 20.71
C GLY A 21 5.74 10.99 21.45
N GLY A 22 4.78 10.19 21.91
CA GLY A 22 3.60 10.67 22.63
C GLY A 22 2.50 11.27 21.75
N LYS A 23 2.67 11.36 20.42
CA LYS A 23 1.60 11.76 19.49
C LYS A 23 0.68 10.57 19.19
N CYS A 24 -0.60 10.88 19.02
CA CYS A 24 -1.59 9.95 18.50
C CYS A 24 -2.23 10.52 17.23
N PHE A 25 -2.51 9.64 16.29
CA PHE A 25 -3.07 9.95 14.97
C PHE A 25 -4.46 9.35 14.87
N TYR A 26 -5.37 10.10 14.26
CA TYR A 26 -6.78 9.75 14.20
C TYR A 26 -7.26 9.72 12.76
N LYS A 27 -8.13 8.75 12.44
CA LYS A 27 -8.88 8.73 11.18
C LYS A 27 -10.28 8.19 11.43
N ALA A 28 -11.30 8.83 10.86
CA ALA A 28 -12.65 8.31 10.84
C ALA A 28 -12.92 7.66 9.47
N GLU A 29 -13.46 6.45 9.48
CA GLU A 29 -13.98 5.77 8.30
C GLU A 29 -15.35 5.17 8.66
N ASP A 30 -16.40 5.72 8.04
CA ASP A 30 -17.80 5.39 8.29
C ASP A 30 -18.18 5.42 9.79
N TRP A 31 -18.50 4.26 10.37
CA TRP A 31 -18.86 4.11 11.78
C TRP A 31 -17.65 4.18 12.71
N TRP A 32 -16.47 3.79 12.25
CA TRP A 32 -15.31 3.61 13.10
C TRP A 32 -14.40 4.84 13.12
N ARG A 33 -13.79 5.08 14.29
CA ARG A 33 -12.61 5.92 14.43
C ARG A 33 -11.44 5.05 14.81
N TYR A 34 -10.30 5.34 14.22
CA TYR A 34 -9.04 4.66 14.46
C TYR A 34 -8.07 5.62 15.16
N GLU A 35 -7.32 5.09 16.12
CA GLU A 35 -6.24 5.78 16.80
C GLU A 35 -4.96 4.96 16.69
N VAL A 36 -3.87 5.59 16.27
CA VAL A 36 -2.52 5.06 16.40
C VAL A 36 -1.74 5.99 17.32
N CYS A 37 -1.39 5.52 18.51
CA CYS A 37 -0.46 6.22 19.38
C CYS A 37 0.96 5.66 19.15
N TYR A 38 1.85 6.52 18.65
CA TYR A 38 3.19 6.11 18.23
C TYR A 38 3.95 5.38 19.35
N ASN A 39 4.46 4.18 19.03
CA ASN A 39 5.14 3.25 19.95
C ASN A 39 4.33 2.88 21.20
N LYS A 40 3.00 2.90 21.12
CA LYS A 40 2.12 2.48 22.21
C LYS A 40 1.11 1.44 21.75
N HIS A 41 0.10 1.86 20.99
CA HIS A 41 -1.01 1.00 20.61
C HIS A 41 -1.71 1.47 19.35
N VAL A 42 -2.49 0.57 18.78
CA VAL A 42 -3.50 0.85 17.76
C VAL A 42 -4.86 0.40 18.30
N LYS A 43 -5.88 1.23 18.12
CA LYS A 43 -7.25 0.87 18.47
C LYS A 43 -8.26 1.41 17.46
N GLN A 44 -9.41 0.76 17.41
CA GLN A 44 -10.62 1.31 16.78
C GLN A 44 -11.70 1.51 17.84
N PHE A 45 -12.55 2.49 17.63
CA PHE A 45 -13.62 2.82 18.56
C PHE A 45 -14.74 3.59 17.88
N HIS A 46 -15.96 3.44 18.39
CA HIS A 46 -17.09 4.28 18.05
C HIS A 46 -17.50 5.10 19.27
N SER A 47 -17.90 6.36 19.06
CA SER A 47 -18.43 7.16 20.14
C SER A 47 -19.65 7.94 19.71
N GLU A 48 -20.58 8.06 20.65
CA GLU A 48 -21.75 8.90 20.55
C GLU A 48 -21.52 10.13 21.43
N GLY A 49 -21.29 11.28 20.80
CA GLY A 49 -20.85 12.49 21.51
C GLY A 49 -19.47 12.29 22.15
N GLU A 50 -19.39 12.45 23.47
CA GLU A 50 -18.15 12.26 24.24
C GLU A 50 -17.98 10.84 24.78
N THR A 51 -18.96 9.95 24.61
CA THR A 51 -18.94 8.60 25.19
C THR A 51 -18.51 7.58 24.16
N THR A 52 -17.39 6.89 24.40
CA THR A 52 -17.01 5.69 23.65
C THR A 52 -17.95 4.55 24.02
N VAL A 53 -18.66 4.01 23.03
CA VAL A 53 -19.64 2.93 23.22
C VAL A 53 -19.08 1.59 22.80
N ASP A 54 -18.17 1.55 21.81
CA ASP A 54 -17.43 0.36 21.39
C ASP A 54 -15.95 0.72 21.23
N GLU A 55 -15.06 -0.17 21.68
CA GLU A 55 -13.61 -0.03 21.51
C GLU A 55 -12.98 -1.43 21.34
N TYR A 56 -12.06 -1.55 20.38
CA TYR A 56 -11.29 -2.76 20.14
C TYR A 56 -9.80 -2.43 20.02
N SER A 57 -8.98 -3.19 20.73
CA SER A 57 -7.52 -3.13 20.58
C SER A 57 -7.10 -3.82 19.29
N LEU A 58 -6.37 -3.11 18.42
CA LEU A 58 -5.81 -3.62 17.16
C LEU A 58 -4.32 -3.97 17.28
N GLY A 59 -3.77 -3.91 18.49
CA GLY A 59 -2.40 -4.30 18.82
C GLY A 59 -1.70 -3.31 19.75
N GLN A 60 -0.73 -3.83 20.51
CA GLN A 60 0.24 -3.07 21.30
C GLN A 60 1.57 -3.03 20.55
N PHE A 61 2.35 -1.98 20.73
CA PHE A 61 3.63 -1.83 20.03
C PHE A 61 4.56 -3.00 20.34
N ASP A 62 5.03 -3.65 19.28
CA ASP A 62 5.92 -4.81 19.36
C ASP A 62 7.33 -4.38 18.94
N GLU A 63 8.17 -4.08 19.94
CA GLU A 63 9.55 -3.66 19.72
C GLU A 63 10.38 -4.78 19.08
N ALA A 64 10.12 -6.05 19.43
CA ALA A 64 10.88 -7.19 18.91
C ALA A 64 10.57 -7.46 17.43
N ALA A 65 9.33 -7.21 17.00
CA ALA A 65 8.92 -7.34 15.61
C ALA A 65 9.21 -6.08 14.77
N THR A 66 9.59 -4.96 15.38
CA THR A 66 9.75 -3.67 14.70
C THR A 66 11.21 -3.34 14.39
N ASN A 67 11.54 -3.16 13.10
CA ASN A 67 12.80 -2.56 12.67
C ASN A 67 12.52 -1.32 11.81
N LEU A 68 12.43 -0.14 12.46
CA LEU A 68 12.17 1.13 11.77
C LEU A 68 13.32 1.58 10.86
N ASN A 69 14.49 0.95 10.93
CA ASN A 69 15.62 1.29 10.05
C ASN A 69 15.62 0.49 8.75
N ASP A 70 14.74 -0.50 8.63
CA ASP A 70 14.52 -1.24 7.40
C ASP A 70 13.60 -0.45 6.46
N ILE A 71 14.22 0.19 5.45
CA ILE A 71 13.49 0.93 4.41
C ILE A 71 12.97 -0.07 3.38
N LYS A 72 11.66 -0.29 3.43
CA LYS A 72 10.92 -1.11 2.48
C LYS A 72 10.55 -0.31 1.23
N ALA A 73 10.37 -1.01 0.12
CA ALA A 73 9.93 -0.43 -1.15
C ALA A 73 8.72 -1.20 -1.68
N ASN A 74 7.68 -0.47 -2.08
CA ASN A 74 6.55 -1.06 -2.79
C ASN A 74 6.91 -1.29 -4.27
N PRO A 75 6.45 -2.39 -4.87
CA PRO A 75 6.58 -2.59 -6.32
C PRO A 75 5.95 -1.45 -7.11
N ALA A 76 6.52 -1.16 -8.29
CA ALA A 76 5.98 -0.14 -9.17
C ALA A 76 4.52 -0.47 -9.58
N GLY A 77 3.63 0.51 -9.47
CA GLY A 77 2.21 0.36 -9.80
C GLY A 77 1.32 -0.16 -8.66
N VAL A 78 1.89 -0.51 -7.50
CA VAL A 78 1.12 -0.83 -6.30
C VAL A 78 0.63 0.45 -5.63
N THR A 79 -0.63 0.44 -5.16
CA THR A 79 -1.22 1.58 -4.46
C THR A 79 -0.58 1.77 -3.09
N GLY A 80 -0.05 2.96 -2.82
CA GLY A 80 0.59 3.30 -1.54
C GLY A 80 1.89 4.10 -1.75
N PRO A 81 2.65 4.36 -0.68
CA PRO A 81 3.94 5.03 -0.81
C PRO A 81 4.95 4.10 -1.50
N SER A 82 5.79 4.65 -2.38
CA SER A 82 6.83 3.87 -3.08
C SER A 82 7.90 3.32 -2.13
N LYS A 83 8.18 4.04 -1.04
CA LYS A 83 9.10 3.65 0.03
C LYS A 83 8.56 4.07 1.38
N PHE A 84 8.82 3.25 2.38
CA PHE A 84 8.29 3.44 3.74
C PHE A 84 9.15 2.67 4.75
N VAL A 85 8.92 2.96 6.03
CA VAL A 85 9.35 2.13 7.16
C VAL A 85 8.11 1.71 7.93
N SER A 86 8.19 0.64 8.73
CA SER A 86 7.00 0.07 9.37
C SER A 86 7.25 -0.32 10.83
N SER A 87 6.25 -0.10 11.66
CA SER A 87 6.18 -0.66 13.01
C SER A 87 5.05 -1.70 13.09
N HIS A 88 5.28 -2.74 13.87
CA HIS A 88 4.31 -3.81 14.12
C HIS A 88 3.66 -3.65 15.48
N TYR A 89 2.36 -3.92 15.53
CA TYR A 89 1.55 -3.91 16.74
C TYR A 89 0.81 -5.24 16.85
N THR A 90 1.04 -5.97 17.93
CA THR A 90 0.59 -7.37 18.11
C THR A 90 -0.17 -7.53 19.43
N GLY A 91 -0.79 -8.69 19.66
CA GLY A 91 -1.50 -8.96 20.91
C GLY A 91 -2.71 -8.04 21.15
N GLY A 92 -3.45 -7.69 20.09
CA GLY A 92 -4.71 -6.97 20.19
C GLY A 92 -5.82 -7.80 20.84
N GLU A 93 -7.07 -7.37 20.70
CA GLU A 93 -8.20 -8.15 21.21
C GLU A 93 -8.40 -9.45 20.41
N GLN A 94 -8.84 -10.52 21.08
CA GLN A 94 -9.14 -11.81 20.46
C GLN A 94 -10.15 -11.64 19.33
N CYS A 95 -9.82 -12.17 18.15
CA CYS A 95 -10.74 -12.13 17.01
C CYS A 95 -11.86 -13.16 17.21
N ASP A 96 -13.07 -12.76 16.81
CA ASP A 96 -14.30 -13.56 16.88
C ASP A 96 -14.54 -14.40 15.61
N LEU A 97 -13.91 -14.01 14.49
CA LEU A 97 -14.09 -14.63 13.18
C LEU A 97 -12.95 -15.60 12.80
N VAL A 98 -11.76 -15.42 13.37
CA VAL A 98 -10.59 -16.27 13.14
C VAL A 98 -9.89 -16.56 14.46
N ASP A 99 -9.14 -17.66 14.50
CA ASP A 99 -8.29 -17.94 15.64
C ASP A 99 -7.11 -16.94 15.69
N GLY A 100 -6.77 -16.48 16.88
CA GLY A 100 -5.74 -15.47 17.12
C GLY A 100 -6.24 -14.05 17.44
N HIS A 101 -5.27 -13.18 17.74
CA HIS A 101 -5.50 -11.80 18.18
C HIS A 101 -5.39 -10.81 17.03
N ARG A 102 -6.15 -9.71 17.11
CA ARG A 102 -6.03 -8.59 16.18
C ARG A 102 -4.60 -8.03 16.15
N SER A 103 -4.14 -7.63 14.97
CA SER A 103 -2.79 -7.09 14.77
C SER A 103 -2.74 -6.00 13.71
N SER A 104 -1.73 -5.14 13.77
CA SER A 104 -1.57 -4.02 12.84
C SER A 104 -0.13 -3.86 12.36
N GLU A 105 0.05 -3.56 11.07
CA GLU A 105 1.26 -2.92 10.55
C GLU A 105 0.97 -1.44 10.32
N VAL A 106 1.77 -0.56 10.93
CA VAL A 106 1.70 0.88 10.70
C VAL A 106 2.89 1.28 9.84
N ILE A 107 2.62 1.74 8.62
CA ILE A 107 3.64 2.23 7.69
C ILE A 107 3.78 3.75 7.79
N TYR A 108 5.02 4.23 7.72
CA TYR A 108 5.37 5.64 7.74
C TYR A 108 6.04 6.04 6.42
N SER A 109 5.57 7.12 5.81
CA SER A 109 6.20 7.68 4.60
C SER A 109 6.43 9.18 4.71
N CYS A 110 7.31 9.71 3.87
CA CYS A 110 7.45 11.17 3.70
C CYS A 110 6.13 11.77 3.19
N ALA A 111 5.61 12.77 3.91
CA ALA A 111 4.40 13.52 3.52
C ALA A 111 4.66 14.60 2.47
N GLY A 112 5.91 15.01 2.30
CA GLY A 112 6.33 16.19 1.56
C GLY A 112 6.63 17.38 2.49
N PRO A 113 7.45 18.34 2.06
CA PRO A 113 7.79 19.50 2.89
C PRO A 113 6.55 20.34 3.24
N GLY A 114 6.39 20.69 4.52
CA GLY A 114 5.29 21.54 4.99
C GLY A 114 3.92 20.85 5.09
N VAL A 115 3.83 19.57 4.74
CA VAL A 115 2.62 18.77 4.93
C VAL A 115 2.58 18.26 6.38
N PRO A 116 1.51 18.50 7.14
CA PRO A 116 1.42 18.06 8.53
C PRO A 116 1.42 16.53 8.65
N ASP A 117 1.86 16.03 9.80
CA ASP A 117 1.81 14.61 10.12
C ASP A 117 0.34 14.15 10.22
N GLN A 118 -0.04 13.09 9.49
CA GLN A 118 -1.43 12.62 9.46
C GLN A 118 -1.54 11.13 9.07
N MET A 119 -2.64 10.49 9.50
CA MET A 119 -3.00 9.15 9.05
C MET A 119 -3.79 9.22 7.73
N LEU A 120 -3.22 8.68 6.66
CA LEU A 120 -3.77 8.73 5.31
C LEU A 120 -4.82 7.64 5.07
N SER A 121 -4.58 6.41 5.51
CA SER A 121 -5.50 5.28 5.28
C SER A 121 -5.49 4.27 6.41
N VAL A 122 -6.62 3.59 6.59
CA VAL A 122 -6.75 2.34 7.34
C VAL A 122 -7.31 1.29 6.40
N LYS A 123 -6.78 0.06 6.46
CA LYS A 123 -7.28 -1.06 5.66
C LYS A 123 -7.23 -2.32 6.49
N GLU A 124 -8.32 -3.05 6.54
CA GLU A 124 -8.31 -4.45 6.98
C GLU A 124 -7.86 -5.31 5.79
N VAL A 125 -6.60 -5.73 5.80
CA VAL A 125 -5.96 -6.44 4.66
C VAL A 125 -6.28 -7.93 4.66
N SER A 126 -6.64 -8.46 5.83
CA SER A 126 -7.29 -9.75 6.04
C SER A 126 -8.10 -9.64 7.34
N THR A 127 -9.01 -10.58 7.59
CA THR A 127 -9.82 -10.59 8.82
C THR A 127 -8.96 -10.36 10.06
N CYS A 128 -9.28 -9.33 10.84
CA CYS A 128 -8.57 -8.94 12.07
C CYS A 128 -7.10 -8.51 11.91
N SER A 129 -6.63 -8.26 10.68
CA SER A 129 -5.28 -7.73 10.40
C SER A 129 -5.34 -6.42 9.63
N TYR A 130 -4.69 -5.40 10.18
CA TYR A 130 -4.85 -4.03 9.71
C TYR A 130 -3.53 -3.47 9.16
N LEU A 131 -3.63 -2.67 8.10
CA LEU A 131 -2.56 -1.86 7.54
C LEU A 131 -2.96 -0.38 7.64
N LEU A 132 -2.22 0.38 8.43
CA LEU A 132 -2.44 1.80 8.65
C LEU A 132 -1.28 2.60 8.07
N HIS A 133 -1.57 3.73 7.44
CA HIS A 133 -0.55 4.58 6.80
C HIS A 133 -0.50 5.95 7.44
N ILE A 134 0.62 6.29 8.06
CA ILE A 134 0.91 7.63 8.56
C ILE A 134 1.91 8.31 7.61
N ALA A 135 1.61 9.52 7.16
CA ALA A 135 2.54 10.36 6.45
C ALA A 135 3.09 11.42 7.41
N THR A 136 4.41 11.62 7.39
CA THR A 136 5.09 12.64 8.21
C THR A 136 6.14 13.39 7.39
N GLN A 137 6.25 14.71 7.62
CA GLN A 137 7.30 15.51 6.98
C GLN A 137 8.70 15.17 7.50
N HIS A 138 8.82 14.54 8.68
CA HIS A 138 10.10 14.28 9.33
C HIS A 138 10.95 13.27 8.56
N LEU A 139 10.32 12.26 7.96
CA LEU A 139 11.00 11.27 7.11
C LEU A 139 11.52 11.86 5.79
N CYS A 140 11.05 13.03 5.37
CA CYS A 140 11.52 13.69 4.14
C CYS A 140 12.98 14.19 4.24
N LYS A 141 13.55 14.23 5.45
CA LYS A 141 14.98 14.50 5.66
C LYS A 141 15.87 13.33 5.21
N HIS A 142 15.33 12.12 5.19
CA HIS A 142 16.09 10.94 4.76
C HIS A 142 16.13 10.84 3.23
N PRO A 143 17.31 10.84 2.57
CA PRO A 143 17.41 10.89 1.11
C PRO A 143 16.69 9.74 0.39
N LYS A 144 16.67 8.54 0.98
CA LYS A 144 15.97 7.39 0.38
C LYS A 144 14.45 7.47 0.51
N LEU A 145 13.90 8.14 1.53
CA LEU A 145 12.46 8.22 1.80
C LEU A 145 11.83 9.49 1.25
N ASN A 146 12.64 10.51 0.98
CA ASN A 146 12.20 11.69 0.27
C ASN A 146 11.83 11.33 -1.17
N ASN A 147 10.53 11.38 -1.48
CA ASN A 147 9.99 11.12 -2.81
C ASN A 147 10.06 12.37 -3.72
N ALA A 148 10.92 13.34 -3.41
CA ALA A 148 11.22 14.44 -4.33
C ALA A 148 11.45 13.83 -5.72
N PRO A 149 10.71 14.29 -6.75
CA PRO A 149 10.83 13.73 -8.08
C PRO A 149 12.30 13.70 -8.45
N SER A 150 12.86 12.52 -8.71
CA SER A 150 14.15 12.44 -9.37
C SER A 150 14.00 13.28 -10.64
N GLU A 151 14.82 14.33 -10.80
CA GLU A 151 14.87 15.22 -11.97
C GLU A 151 14.10 14.65 -13.17
N LEU A 152 12.88 15.14 -13.39
CA LEU A 152 11.99 14.59 -14.41
C LEU A 152 12.71 14.71 -15.76
N ARG A 153 13.20 13.58 -16.27
CA ARG A 153 13.80 13.55 -17.60
C ARG A 153 12.69 13.68 -18.62
N THR A 154 12.61 14.84 -19.26
CA THR A 154 11.69 15.07 -20.37
C THR A 154 12.09 14.15 -21.53
N ILE A 155 11.27 13.15 -21.83
CA ILE A 155 11.41 12.33 -23.03
C ILE A 155 10.69 13.06 -24.17
N MET A 156 11.47 13.62 -25.10
CA MET A 156 10.89 14.19 -26.32
C MET A 156 10.53 13.07 -27.30
N CYS A 157 9.24 12.78 -27.41
CA CYS A 157 8.71 11.86 -28.41
C CYS A 157 8.51 12.60 -29.73
N LEU A 158 9.19 12.16 -30.79
CA LEU A 158 8.92 12.65 -32.15
C LEU A 158 7.90 11.72 -32.83
N PRO A 159 6.91 12.28 -33.56
CA PRO A 159 5.96 11.46 -34.29
C PRO A 159 6.68 10.63 -35.35
N LYS A 160 6.35 9.34 -35.44
CA LYS A 160 6.84 8.48 -36.53
C LYS A 160 6.19 8.96 -37.84
N THR A 161 6.92 9.77 -38.61
CA THR A 161 6.51 10.11 -39.97
C THR A 161 6.36 8.80 -40.74
N LYS A 162 5.14 8.48 -41.19
CA LYS A 162 4.94 7.40 -42.17
C LYS A 162 5.76 7.79 -43.40
N GLN A 163 6.87 7.10 -43.61
CA GLN A 163 7.59 7.12 -44.89
C GLN A 163 6.59 6.59 -45.92
N ARG A 164 5.86 7.51 -46.58
CA ARG A 164 5.13 7.21 -47.79
C ARG A 164 6.20 6.91 -48.83
N SER A 165 6.43 5.63 -49.08
CA SER A 165 7.15 5.16 -50.26
C SER A 165 6.30 5.46 -51.50
N ASN A 166 6.25 6.73 -51.90
CA ASN A 166 5.76 7.11 -53.22
C ASN A 166 6.90 7.83 -53.92
N GLY A 167 7.55 7.10 -54.83
CA GLY A 167 8.29 7.74 -55.90
C GLY A 167 7.33 8.62 -56.70
N ALA A 168 7.60 9.91 -56.72
CA ALA A 168 7.29 10.82 -57.82
C ALA A 168 7.90 12.19 -57.52
N GLN A 169 8.39 12.79 -58.57
CA GLN A 169 9.29 13.93 -58.62
C GLN A 169 8.61 15.28 -58.33
N ASN A 170 9.38 16.16 -57.69
CA ASN A 170 9.65 17.56 -58.05
C ASN A 170 8.68 18.71 -57.70
N THR A 171 9.37 19.83 -57.45
CA THR A 171 9.01 21.25 -57.46
C THR A 171 8.38 21.83 -56.20
N GLY A 172 9.06 22.84 -55.65
CA GLY A 172 8.74 23.48 -54.40
C GLY A 172 7.88 24.73 -54.52
N SER A 173 7.56 25.29 -53.37
CA SER A 173 7.48 26.73 -53.10
C SER A 173 7.15 26.91 -51.61
N SER A 174 7.75 27.94 -51.04
CA SER A 174 7.51 28.47 -49.70
C SER A 174 6.08 28.98 -49.57
N GLU A 175 5.44 28.77 -48.41
CA GLU A 175 4.52 29.72 -47.75
C GLU A 175 4.09 29.14 -46.39
N HIS A 176 4.56 29.73 -45.30
CA HIS A 176 3.94 30.79 -44.49
C HIS A 176 2.80 30.30 -43.56
N VAL A 177 3.09 30.45 -42.26
CA VAL A 177 2.21 30.23 -41.11
C VAL A 177 0.91 31.01 -41.24
N SER A 178 -0.23 30.37 -40.95
CA SER A 178 -1.40 31.11 -40.50
C SER A 178 -2.19 30.31 -39.47
N SER A 179 -2.13 30.81 -38.23
CA SER A 179 -2.95 30.41 -37.10
C SER A 179 -4.36 30.97 -37.28
N THR A 180 -5.35 30.10 -37.38
CA THR A 180 -6.77 30.49 -37.21
C THR A 180 -7.44 29.60 -36.19
N ASN A 181 -8.12 30.26 -35.25
CA ASN A 181 -8.88 29.72 -34.14
C ASN A 181 -9.99 28.79 -34.61
N LEU A 182 -10.10 27.61 -33.99
CA LEU A 182 -11.28 26.75 -34.05
C LEU A 182 -11.78 26.53 -32.62
N ARG A 183 -13.02 26.93 -32.40
CA ARG A 183 -13.77 26.80 -31.14
C ARG A 183 -14.08 25.34 -30.85
N ASP A 184 -13.97 24.94 -29.58
CA ASP A 184 -14.38 23.63 -29.07
C ASP A 184 -15.92 23.46 -29.06
N PRO A 185 -16.45 22.33 -29.57
CA PRO A 185 -17.76 21.80 -29.21
C PRO A 185 -17.65 20.75 -28.07
N PRO A 186 -18.77 20.41 -27.41
CA PRO A 186 -18.76 19.82 -26.08
C PRO A 186 -18.38 18.34 -26.05
N HIS A 187 -17.67 17.99 -24.98
CA HIS A 187 -17.25 16.64 -24.59
C HIS A 187 -18.48 15.72 -24.43
N GLN A 188 -18.59 14.68 -25.25
CA GLN A 188 -19.33 13.46 -24.90
C GLN A 188 -18.32 12.34 -24.67
N SER A 189 -18.33 11.79 -23.45
CA SER A 189 -17.56 10.61 -23.07
C SER A 189 -18.15 9.39 -23.77
N ALA A 190 -17.38 8.78 -24.68
CA ALA A 190 -17.65 7.45 -25.20
C ALA A 190 -16.63 6.48 -24.59
N TYR A 191 -17.12 5.54 -23.78
CA TYR A 191 -16.35 4.37 -23.34
C TYR A 191 -16.10 3.47 -24.55
N VAL A 192 -14.83 3.22 -24.88
CA VAL A 192 -14.42 2.23 -25.89
C VAL A 192 -13.73 1.07 -25.18
N SER A 193 -14.45 -0.04 -25.04
CA SER A 193 -13.88 -1.33 -24.63
C SER A 193 -13.11 -1.93 -25.81
N SER A 194 -11.78 -1.92 -25.78
CA SER A 194 -10.97 -2.59 -26.81
C SER A 194 -10.73 -4.06 -26.45
N SER A 195 -10.95 -4.95 -27.41
CA SER A 195 -10.75 -6.40 -27.33
C SER A 195 -9.29 -6.83 -27.12
N ALA A 196 -8.34 -5.89 -27.18
CA ALA A 196 -6.92 -6.15 -26.95
C ALA A 196 -6.61 -6.52 -25.48
N SER A 197 -7.43 -6.06 -24.51
CA SER A 197 -7.23 -6.34 -23.08
C SER A 197 -7.51 -7.80 -22.69
N GLN A 198 -8.32 -8.52 -23.46
CA GLN A 198 -8.69 -9.90 -23.14
C GLN A 198 -7.65 -10.91 -23.69
N ALA A 199 -7.00 -10.57 -24.79
CA ALA A 199 -5.94 -11.40 -25.38
C ALA A 199 -4.69 -11.47 -24.48
N SER A 200 -4.34 -10.36 -23.82
CA SER A 200 -3.19 -10.29 -22.90
C SER A 200 -3.41 -11.07 -21.60
N HIS A 201 -4.65 -11.12 -21.08
CA HIS A 201 -4.95 -11.87 -19.86
C HIS A 201 -4.89 -13.39 -20.10
N LYS A 202 -5.38 -13.86 -21.26
CA LYS A 202 -5.34 -15.27 -21.61
C LYS A 202 -3.90 -15.79 -21.80
N ALA A 203 -3.04 -15.00 -22.45
CA ALA A 203 -1.64 -15.36 -22.65
C ALA A 203 -0.88 -15.52 -21.31
N LEU A 204 -1.13 -14.63 -20.34
CA LEU A 204 -0.53 -14.72 -19.01
C LEU A 204 -1.01 -15.97 -18.25
N LEU A 205 -2.30 -16.32 -18.37
CA LEU A 205 -2.85 -17.52 -17.75
C LEU A 205 -2.31 -18.81 -18.37
N ASP A 206 -2.07 -18.83 -19.68
CA ASP A 206 -1.50 -19.99 -20.37
C ASP A 206 -0.01 -20.16 -20.00
N GLU A 207 0.77 -19.07 -19.86
CA GLU A 207 2.16 -19.13 -19.35
C GLU A 207 2.25 -19.63 -17.90
N LEU A 208 1.32 -19.22 -17.03
CA LEU A 208 1.26 -19.69 -15.64
C LEU A 208 0.91 -21.17 -15.55
N LYS A 209 0.09 -21.69 -16.47
CA LYS A 209 -0.22 -23.12 -16.56
C LYS A 209 0.97 -23.94 -17.05
N ASP A 210 1.66 -23.47 -18.09
CA ASP A 210 2.84 -24.17 -18.64
C ASP A 210 4.03 -24.18 -17.66
N SER A 211 4.07 -23.24 -16.72
CA SER A 211 5.08 -23.22 -15.65
C SER A 211 4.83 -24.22 -14.50
N GLY A 212 3.68 -24.92 -14.49
CA GLY A 212 3.29 -25.85 -13.42
C GLY A 212 2.95 -25.19 -12.09
N LEU A 213 3.01 -23.84 -12.00
CA LEU A 213 2.76 -23.09 -10.78
C LEU A 213 1.29 -23.13 -10.34
N LEU A 214 0.35 -23.21 -11.29
CA LEU A 214 -1.08 -23.34 -11.00
C LEU A 214 -1.42 -24.73 -10.41
N GLU A 215 -0.84 -25.81 -10.94
CA GLU A 215 -1.01 -27.15 -10.36
C GLU A 215 -0.33 -27.26 -8.99
N ALA A 216 0.84 -26.64 -8.80
CA ALA A 216 1.49 -26.58 -7.50
C ALA A 216 0.67 -25.79 -6.46
N TYR A 217 -0.03 -24.73 -6.90
CA TYR A 217 -0.94 -23.96 -6.05
C TYR A 217 -2.17 -24.78 -5.65
N ASP A 218 -2.83 -25.43 -6.60
CA ASP A 218 -4.02 -26.28 -6.31
C ASP A 218 -3.65 -27.48 -5.42
N ILE A 219 -2.47 -28.07 -5.62
CA ILE A 219 -1.93 -29.12 -4.73
C ILE A 219 -1.63 -28.56 -3.33
N ALA A 220 -1.04 -27.37 -3.22
CA ALA A 220 -0.73 -26.75 -1.93
C ALA A 220 -2.01 -26.39 -1.16
N VAL A 221 -3.04 -25.89 -1.85
CA VAL A 221 -4.36 -25.62 -1.26
C VAL A 221 -5.04 -26.93 -0.82
N GLY A 222 -5.01 -27.98 -1.65
CA GLY A 222 -5.57 -29.30 -1.28
C GLY A 222 -4.81 -30.00 -0.13
N LEU A 223 -3.51 -29.76 0.03
CA LEU A 223 -2.74 -30.27 1.17
C LEU A 223 -3.06 -29.50 2.46
N LEU A 224 -3.34 -28.20 2.38
CA LEU A 224 -3.77 -27.38 3.53
C LEU A 224 -5.19 -27.77 4.00
N GLU A 225 -6.11 -28.08 3.08
CA GLU A 225 -7.47 -28.53 3.42
C GLU A 225 -7.46 -29.92 4.09
N ASN A 226 -6.59 -30.84 3.65
CA ASN A 226 -6.46 -32.17 4.27
C ASN A 226 -5.76 -32.13 5.65
N ALA A 227 -4.86 -31.17 5.89
CA ALA A 227 -4.25 -30.97 7.21
C ALA A 227 -5.28 -30.51 8.27
N HIS A 228 -6.34 -29.80 7.86
CA HIS A 228 -7.46 -29.44 8.75
C HIS A 228 -8.38 -30.63 9.08
N SER A 229 -8.52 -31.61 8.19
CA SER A 229 -9.42 -32.75 8.41
C SER A 229 -8.82 -33.86 9.29
N THR A 230 -7.50 -33.96 9.40
CA THR A 230 -6.82 -35.02 10.17
C THR A 230 -6.61 -34.71 11.65
N HIS A 231 -6.98 -33.50 12.11
CA HIS A 231 -6.87 -33.12 13.51
C HIS A 231 -8.19 -33.26 14.31
N ILE A 232 -9.30 -33.62 13.66
CA ILE A 232 -10.65 -33.69 14.28
C ILE A 232 -10.99 -35.09 14.85
N ASP A 233 -10.28 -36.16 14.49
CA ASP A 233 -10.65 -37.53 14.89
C ASP A 233 -9.99 -38.05 16.19
N ASN A 234 -9.32 -37.22 17.00
CA ASN A 234 -8.61 -37.68 18.22
C ASN A 234 -9.01 -36.98 19.52
N ALA A 235 -10.24 -36.43 19.61
CA ALA A 235 -10.79 -35.94 20.88
C ALA A 235 -12.17 -36.57 21.14
N GLY A 236 -12.18 -37.87 21.45
CA GLY A 236 -13.34 -38.58 21.96
C GLY A 236 -12.94 -39.46 23.15
N ASP A 237 -13.73 -39.37 24.21
CA ASP A 237 -13.66 -40.09 25.50
C ASP A 237 -12.53 -39.71 26.47
N ASP A 238 -12.85 -38.89 27.47
CA ASP A 238 -12.96 -39.38 28.86
C ASP A 238 -13.54 -38.33 29.82
N HIS A 239 -14.22 -38.82 30.86
CA HIS A 239 -14.75 -38.15 32.06
C HIS A 239 -16.20 -37.61 32.08
N ASP A 240 -17.10 -38.57 32.27
CA ASP A 240 -18.24 -38.43 33.20
C ASP A 240 -17.82 -38.83 34.64
N GLU A 241 -18.59 -38.39 35.64
CA GLU A 241 -18.50 -38.61 37.10
C GLU A 241 -17.56 -37.70 37.93
N LEU A 242 -18.13 -36.71 38.63
CA LEU A 242 -18.62 -36.91 40.02
C LEU A 242 -19.21 -35.60 40.59
N TYR A 243 -20.53 -35.59 40.78
CA TYR A 243 -21.23 -34.72 41.72
C TYR A 243 -22.10 -35.63 42.59
N THR A 244 -21.61 -35.98 43.79
CA THR A 244 -22.31 -36.21 45.07
C THR A 244 -21.33 -36.75 46.10
#